data_AF-A0A5D2AB21-F1
#
_entry.id   AF-A0A5D2AB21-F1
#
_cell.length_a   1.000
_cell.length_b   1.000
_cell.length_c   1.000
_cell.angle_alpha   90.00
_cell.angle_beta   90.00
_cell.angle_gamma   90.00
#
_symmetry.space_group_name_H-M   'P 1'
#
loop_
_entity.id
_entity.type
_entity.pdbx_description
1 polymer ?
#
loop_
_entity_poly.entity_id
_entity_poly.type
_entity_poly.pdbx_seq_one_letter_code
_entity_poly.pdbx_strand_id
1 'polypeptide(L)'
;MHSYFFGFLLVALVFNIFGRRARKDIKEARRRNNNHNSTSTSAMSSASELPEPDVQILTSSGVRIPAHSSILAMVSPVLDNIMERPVEHGSSERVIPILGVPCDAVTAFIKYLYNSMCTEEQMEKYGIHLLVLSHVYLVPQLKQRCSRGVSQRLTVENVVDVLQLTGLCDVPDLYLKCLKQVTARFKARKKRRWRQRKEQRLYLQLSDGLECLEHICREGCTTVGPYDVETAKKPSPCDKYATCQGVQMLIKHLVLCKRRASGVGCCRCNRMWQLLRLHSSICDHPDSCRVPLCRQFKWKAQQKMREDAKWKLLVKKVCSAKAMSSLSMSSLSLPKRKREEELKETMGRTAHALKTFRLY
;
A
#
# COMPACT_ATOMS: atom_id res chain seq x y z
N MET A 1 -9.77 6.58 -3.45
CA MET A 1 -10.24 5.76 -4.59
C MET A 1 -10.82 6.60 -5.74
N HIS A 2 -10.82 7.94 -5.65
CA HIS A 2 -11.37 8.81 -6.71
C HIS A 2 -10.46 9.04 -7.93
N SER A 3 -9.14 8.76 -7.85
CA SER A 3 -8.21 9.03 -8.97
C SER A 3 -8.28 7.99 -10.10
N TYR A 4 -8.74 6.77 -9.83
CA TYR A 4 -8.82 5.69 -10.83
C TYR A 4 -9.97 5.84 -11.83
N PHE A 5 -10.94 6.72 -11.55
CA PHE A 5 -12.13 6.90 -12.38
C PHE A 5 -11.87 7.85 -13.57
N PHE A 6 -10.96 8.81 -13.41
CA PHE A 6 -10.67 9.81 -14.46
C PHE A 6 -9.81 9.24 -15.59
N GLY A 7 -8.84 8.37 -15.29
CA GLY A 7 -8.00 7.71 -16.30
C GLY A 7 -8.79 6.73 -17.19
N PHE A 8 -9.76 6.01 -16.61
CA PHE A 8 -10.59 5.04 -17.34
C PHE A 8 -11.50 5.72 -18.36
N LEU A 9 -12.00 6.93 -18.05
CA LEU A 9 -12.87 7.68 -18.94
C LEU A 9 -12.11 8.25 -20.15
N LEU A 10 -10.87 8.73 -19.95
CA LEU A 10 -10.03 9.25 -21.04
C LEU A 10 -9.68 8.17 -22.07
N VAL A 11 -9.31 6.98 -21.57
CA VAL A 11 -8.92 5.84 -22.41
C VAL A 11 -10.13 5.24 -23.14
N ALA A 12 -11.27 5.13 -22.46
CA ALA A 12 -12.50 4.64 -23.08
C ALA A 12 -13.08 5.65 -24.08
N LEU A 13 -13.05 6.95 -23.82
CA LEU A 13 -13.57 7.97 -24.73
C LEU A 13 -12.71 8.13 -25.97
N VAL A 14 -11.37 8.21 -25.86
CA VAL A 14 -10.53 8.40 -27.06
C VAL A 14 -10.57 7.16 -27.96
N PHE A 15 -10.57 5.93 -27.41
CA PHE A 15 -10.65 4.72 -28.23
C PHE A 15 -12.08 4.28 -28.65
N ASN A 16 -13.13 4.70 -27.93
CA ASN A 16 -14.52 4.48 -28.38
C ASN A 16 -15.00 5.56 -29.36
N ILE A 17 -14.57 6.83 -29.21
CA ILE A 17 -14.95 7.92 -30.12
C ILE A 17 -14.12 7.88 -31.42
N PHE A 18 -12.81 7.55 -31.37
CA PHE A 18 -12.06 7.12 -32.56
C PHE A 18 -12.43 5.68 -32.93
N GLY A 19 -13.74 5.45 -33.11
CA GLY A 19 -14.40 4.18 -33.34
C GLY A 19 -13.73 3.36 -34.45
N ARG A 20 -14.17 2.11 -34.59
CA ARG A 20 -13.65 1.05 -35.47
C ARG A 20 -13.12 1.48 -36.85
N ARG A 21 -13.55 2.63 -37.39
CA ARG A 21 -13.03 3.33 -38.59
C ARG A 21 -11.59 3.82 -38.46
N ALA A 22 -11.21 4.56 -37.41
CA ALA A 22 -9.83 5.03 -37.23
C ALA A 22 -8.85 3.85 -37.06
N ARG A 23 -9.28 2.75 -36.42
CA ARG A 23 -8.48 1.51 -36.34
C ARG A 23 -8.28 0.82 -37.69
N LYS A 24 -9.20 0.94 -38.65
CA LYS A 24 -9.01 0.46 -40.02
C LYS A 24 -8.02 1.37 -40.76
N ASP A 25 -8.20 2.68 -40.65
CA ASP A 25 -7.34 3.69 -41.29
C ASP A 25 -5.89 3.63 -40.75
N ILE A 26 -5.71 3.44 -39.44
CA ILE A 26 -4.39 3.22 -38.81
C ILE A 26 -3.75 1.91 -39.30
N LYS A 27 -4.52 0.82 -39.42
CA LYS A 27 -4.00 -0.45 -39.95
C LYS A 27 -3.63 -0.36 -41.43
N GLU A 28 -4.39 0.41 -42.20
CA GLU A 28 -4.15 0.63 -43.63
C GLU A 28 -2.95 1.56 -43.89
N ALA A 29 -2.85 2.66 -43.14
CA ALA A 29 -1.70 3.56 -43.16
C ALA A 29 -0.40 2.86 -42.70
N ARG A 30 -0.47 2.02 -41.65
CA ARG A 30 0.68 1.22 -41.18
C ARG A 30 1.13 0.16 -42.21
N ARG A 31 0.22 -0.34 -43.05
CA ARG A 31 0.56 -1.24 -44.17
C ARG A 31 1.27 -0.51 -45.32
N ARG A 32 0.84 0.71 -45.67
CA ARG A 32 1.48 1.51 -46.74
C ARG A 32 2.83 2.10 -46.34
N ASN A 33 2.97 2.56 -45.09
CA ASN A 33 4.23 3.14 -44.60
C ASN A 33 5.38 2.10 -44.54
N ASN A 34 5.08 0.81 -44.28
CA ASN A 34 6.08 -0.25 -44.35
C ASN A 34 6.62 -0.50 -45.78
N ASN A 35 5.95 0.01 -46.83
CA ASN A 35 6.41 -0.08 -48.22
C ASN A 35 7.19 1.16 -48.70
N HIS A 36 7.14 2.28 -47.98
CA HIS A 36 7.86 3.51 -48.33
C HIS A 36 8.83 3.87 -47.20
N ASN A 37 9.98 3.19 -47.18
CA ASN A 37 11.11 3.65 -46.39
C ASN A 37 11.95 4.60 -47.24
N SER A 38 12.30 5.75 -46.64
CA SER A 38 13.30 6.74 -47.08
C SER A 38 12.74 8.00 -47.76
N THR A 39 12.23 8.96 -46.96
CA THR A 39 12.48 10.38 -47.30
C THR A 39 12.64 11.21 -46.02
N SER A 40 13.80 11.86 -45.94
CA SER A 40 14.28 12.69 -44.85
C SER A 40 13.42 13.93 -44.64
N THR A 41 13.05 14.21 -43.39
CA THR A 41 12.35 15.44 -42.98
C THR A 41 13.31 16.62 -42.89
N SER A 42 13.28 17.51 -43.89
CA SER A 42 13.80 18.88 -43.80
C SER A 42 12.61 19.84 -43.67
N ALA A 43 12.47 20.48 -42.51
CA ALA A 43 11.47 21.50 -42.28
C ALA A 43 11.80 22.77 -43.08
N MET A 44 10.84 23.23 -43.88
CA MET A 44 10.94 24.50 -44.60
C MET A 44 10.86 25.66 -43.61
N SER A 45 12.00 26.33 -43.40
CA SER A 45 12.04 27.69 -42.84
C SER A 45 12.17 28.67 -43.99
N SER A 46 11.05 29.23 -44.44
CA SER A 46 11.04 30.48 -45.21
C SER A 46 9.68 31.14 -45.01
N ALA A 47 9.71 32.40 -44.56
CA ALA A 47 8.54 33.26 -44.44
C ALA A 47 8.00 33.58 -45.84
N SER A 48 7.15 32.70 -46.34
CA SER A 48 6.22 32.96 -47.43
C SER A 48 4.84 33.01 -46.78
N GLU A 49 4.01 34.00 -47.11
CA GLU A 49 2.63 34.07 -46.62
C GLU A 49 1.95 32.72 -46.83
N LEU A 50 1.58 32.07 -45.72
CA LEU A 50 0.85 30.81 -45.81
C LEU A 50 -0.49 31.09 -46.50
N PRO A 51 -0.91 30.25 -47.44
CA PRO A 51 -2.22 30.38 -48.06
C PRO A 51 -3.33 30.32 -47.00
N GLU A 52 -4.52 30.80 -47.32
CA GLU A 52 -5.64 30.73 -46.37
C GLU A 52 -5.89 29.28 -45.90
N PRO A 53 -6.21 29.09 -44.61
CA PRO A 53 -6.45 27.77 -44.04
C PRO A 53 -7.64 27.10 -44.72
N ASP A 54 -7.41 25.91 -45.30
CA ASP A 54 -8.36 25.15 -46.12
C ASP A 54 -9.02 23.98 -45.38
N VAL A 55 -8.63 23.77 -44.11
CA VAL A 55 -9.19 22.73 -43.25
C VAL A 55 -9.38 23.23 -41.82
N GLN A 56 -10.44 22.76 -41.16
CA GLN A 56 -10.73 23.07 -39.77
C GLN A 56 -10.70 21.83 -38.89
N ILE A 57 -10.12 21.95 -37.70
CA ILE A 57 -10.14 20.91 -36.69
C ILE A 57 -11.20 21.22 -35.64
N LEU A 58 -12.15 20.30 -35.47
CA LEU A 58 -13.24 20.42 -34.50
C LEU A 58 -12.87 19.72 -33.18
N THR A 59 -12.82 20.48 -32.09
CA THR A 59 -12.56 19.94 -30.75
C THR A 59 -13.85 19.55 -30.01
N SER A 60 -13.70 18.85 -28.89
CA SER A 60 -14.84 18.44 -28.03
C SER A 60 -15.70 19.60 -27.52
N SER A 61 -15.14 20.80 -27.40
CA SER A 61 -15.88 22.00 -26.95
C SER A 61 -16.56 22.75 -28.10
N GLY A 62 -16.54 22.22 -29.32
CA GLY A 62 -17.04 22.90 -30.52
C GLY A 62 -16.12 23.97 -31.08
N VAL A 63 -14.89 24.12 -30.56
CA VAL A 63 -13.91 25.08 -31.09
C VAL A 63 -13.35 24.56 -32.42
N ARG A 64 -13.30 25.45 -33.41
CA ARG A 64 -12.72 25.19 -34.73
C ARG A 64 -11.34 25.82 -34.82
N ILE A 65 -10.32 25.00 -35.06
CA ILE A 65 -8.94 25.46 -35.23
C ILE A 65 -8.63 25.46 -36.73
N PRO A 66 -8.37 26.63 -37.35
CA PRO A 66 -7.95 26.68 -38.76
C PRO A 66 -6.57 26.06 -38.95
N ALA A 67 -6.38 25.28 -40.01
CA ALA A 67 -5.13 24.63 -40.34
C ALA A 67 -4.94 24.47 -41.86
N HIS A 68 -3.75 24.03 -42.27
CA HIS A 68 -3.38 23.80 -43.67
C HIS A 68 -3.26 22.31 -43.96
N SER A 69 -4.04 21.84 -44.95
CA SER A 69 -4.05 20.45 -45.41
C SER A 69 -2.64 19.95 -45.75
N SER A 70 -1.87 20.74 -46.50
CA SER A 70 -0.51 20.43 -46.96
C SER A 70 0.46 20.12 -45.81
N ILE A 71 0.40 20.88 -44.71
CA ILE A 71 1.24 20.67 -43.53
C ILE A 71 0.80 19.43 -42.77
N LEU A 72 -0.51 19.28 -42.55
CA LEU A 72 -1.06 18.14 -41.81
C LEU A 72 -0.82 16.81 -42.52
N ALA A 73 -0.94 16.79 -43.85
CA ALA A 73 -0.73 15.62 -44.71
C ALA A 73 0.74 15.17 -44.66
N MET A 74 1.66 16.14 -44.76
CA MET A 74 3.09 15.89 -44.73
C MET A 74 3.56 15.23 -43.42
N VAL A 75 2.96 15.60 -42.29
CA VAL A 75 3.41 15.13 -40.96
C VAL A 75 2.66 13.88 -40.49
N SER A 76 1.44 13.64 -40.99
CA SER A 76 0.59 12.52 -40.56
C SER A 76 0.01 11.77 -41.77
N PRO A 77 0.43 10.51 -41.99
CA PRO A 77 -0.17 9.66 -43.01
C PRO A 77 -1.67 9.42 -42.78
N VAL A 78 -2.14 9.52 -41.54
CA VAL A 78 -3.58 9.38 -41.23
C VAL A 78 -4.35 10.61 -41.69
N LEU A 79 -3.80 11.82 -41.46
CA LEU A 79 -4.42 13.05 -41.94
C LEU A 79 -4.37 13.12 -43.47
N ASP A 80 -3.26 12.71 -44.09
CA ASP A 80 -3.12 12.60 -45.55
C ASP A 80 -4.24 11.75 -46.17
N ASN A 81 -4.44 10.54 -45.64
CA ASN A 81 -5.54 9.66 -46.05
C ASN A 81 -6.94 10.24 -45.82
N ILE A 82 -7.12 11.06 -44.77
CA ILE A 82 -8.40 11.72 -44.51
C ILE A 82 -8.65 12.79 -45.59
N MET A 83 -7.59 13.44 -46.09
CA MET A 83 -7.67 14.48 -47.11
C MET A 83 -7.89 13.94 -48.51
N GLU A 84 -7.32 12.78 -48.85
CA GLU A 84 -7.56 12.10 -50.13
C GLU A 84 -9.03 11.67 -50.33
N ARG A 85 -9.84 11.61 -49.25
CA ARG A 85 -11.26 11.23 -49.34
C ARG A 85 -12.11 12.39 -49.88
N PRO A 86 -13.06 12.11 -50.80
CA PRO A 86 -14.01 13.12 -51.28
C PRO A 86 -14.87 13.64 -50.13
N VAL A 87 -15.15 14.95 -50.13
CA VAL A 87 -16.01 15.58 -49.13
C VAL A 87 -17.45 15.15 -49.40
N GLU A 88 -18.07 14.46 -48.46
CA GLU A 88 -19.47 14.06 -48.58
C GLU A 88 -20.40 15.27 -48.30
N HIS A 89 -21.40 15.48 -49.17
CA HIS A 89 -22.54 16.41 -49.01
C HIS A 89 -22.26 17.93 -49.07
N GLY A 90 -21.81 18.44 -50.22
CA GLY A 90 -22.02 19.86 -50.59
C GLY A 90 -21.39 20.94 -49.71
N SER A 91 -20.57 20.56 -48.73
CA SER A 91 -19.78 21.48 -47.90
C SER A 91 -18.49 21.86 -48.63
N SER A 92 -18.24 23.16 -48.82
CA SER A 92 -16.96 23.66 -49.33
C SER A 92 -15.82 23.53 -48.32
N GLU A 93 -16.13 23.32 -47.03
CA GLU A 93 -15.16 23.37 -45.93
C GLU A 93 -14.91 21.96 -45.33
N ARG A 94 -13.64 21.55 -45.28
CA ARG A 94 -13.23 20.25 -44.72
C ARG A 94 -13.07 20.36 -43.19
N VAL A 95 -13.77 19.51 -42.45
CA VAL A 95 -13.71 19.48 -40.97
C VAL A 95 -13.21 18.13 -40.46
N ILE A 96 -12.15 18.14 -39.64
CA ILE A 96 -11.57 16.95 -39.00
C ILE A 96 -11.90 16.94 -37.50
N PRO A 97 -12.73 16.01 -37.01
CA PRO A 97 -13.08 15.96 -35.59
C PRO A 97 -11.99 15.28 -34.74
N ILE A 98 -11.51 15.98 -33.70
CA ILE A 98 -10.64 15.46 -32.64
C ILE A 98 -11.36 15.59 -31.31
N LEU A 99 -12.11 14.54 -30.96
CA LEU A 99 -13.01 14.51 -29.81
C LEU A 99 -12.47 13.63 -28.69
N GLY A 100 -12.92 13.89 -27.46
CA GLY A 100 -12.52 13.15 -26.25
C GLY A 100 -11.15 13.55 -25.68
N VAL A 101 -10.55 14.61 -26.21
CA VAL A 101 -9.25 15.17 -25.77
C VAL A 101 -9.45 16.64 -25.37
N PRO A 102 -8.77 17.15 -24.31
CA PRO A 102 -8.81 18.56 -23.94
C PRO A 102 -8.38 19.48 -25.09
N CYS A 103 -9.08 20.60 -25.29
CA CYS A 103 -8.84 21.51 -26.42
C CYS A 103 -7.41 22.04 -26.45
N ASP A 104 -6.83 22.37 -25.29
CA ASP A 104 -5.44 22.81 -25.19
C ASP A 104 -4.44 21.73 -25.62
N ALA A 105 -4.75 20.46 -25.35
CA ALA A 105 -3.92 19.34 -25.80
C ALA A 105 -4.02 19.15 -27.32
N VAL A 106 -5.20 19.38 -27.91
CA VAL A 106 -5.38 19.40 -29.37
C VAL A 106 -4.58 20.56 -29.96
N THR A 107 -4.69 21.77 -29.42
CA THR A 107 -3.90 22.94 -29.85
C THR A 107 -2.41 22.68 -29.74
N ALA A 108 -1.93 22.06 -28.65
CA ALA A 108 -0.53 21.68 -28.48
C ALA A 108 -0.08 20.66 -29.55
N PHE A 109 -0.93 19.68 -29.86
CA PHE A 109 -0.67 18.71 -30.93
C PHE A 109 -0.56 19.40 -32.30
N ILE A 110 -1.49 20.28 -32.66
CA ILE A 110 -1.46 20.99 -33.94
C ILE A 110 -0.25 21.93 -34.03
N LYS A 111 0.08 22.66 -32.95
CA LYS A 111 1.32 23.45 -32.90
C LYS A 111 2.54 22.58 -33.17
N TYR A 112 2.61 21.39 -32.57
CA TYR A 112 3.70 20.45 -32.85
C TYR A 112 3.75 20.03 -34.33
N LEU A 113 2.61 19.79 -34.99
CA LEU A 113 2.61 19.45 -36.42
C LEU A 113 3.21 20.58 -37.29
N TYR A 114 3.05 21.84 -36.89
CA TYR A 114 3.59 22.97 -37.64
C TYR A 114 5.07 23.20 -37.41
N ASN A 115 5.55 23.06 -36.17
CA ASN A 115 6.90 23.51 -35.80
C ASN A 115 7.77 22.44 -35.16
N SER A 116 7.27 21.20 -35.01
CA SER A 116 7.95 20.08 -34.33
C SER A 116 8.37 20.36 -32.88
N MET A 117 7.79 21.39 -32.23
CA MET A 117 8.11 21.79 -30.87
C MET A 117 7.03 21.36 -29.87
N CYS A 118 7.48 20.76 -28.77
CA CYS A 118 6.65 20.42 -27.62
C CYS A 118 7.38 20.85 -26.35
N THR A 119 6.84 21.84 -25.64
CA THR A 119 7.46 22.39 -24.42
C THR A 119 7.31 21.42 -23.25
N GLU A 120 8.12 21.62 -22.20
CA GLU A 120 8.00 20.80 -20.98
C GLU A 120 6.67 21.03 -20.25
N GLU A 121 6.14 22.26 -20.26
CA GLU A 121 4.83 22.56 -19.68
C GLU A 121 3.71 21.79 -20.38
N GLN A 122 3.74 21.73 -21.72
CA GLN A 122 2.79 20.93 -22.50
C GLN A 122 2.93 19.44 -22.19
N MET A 123 4.15 18.95 -22.01
CA MET A 123 4.39 17.55 -21.66
C MET A 123 3.92 17.21 -20.25
N GLU A 124 4.08 18.12 -19.30
CA GLU A 124 3.59 17.97 -17.93
C GLU A 124 2.07 17.91 -17.87
N LYS A 125 1.37 18.84 -18.54
CA LYS A 125 -0.10 18.92 -18.51
C LYS A 125 -0.77 17.89 -19.43
N TYR A 126 -0.19 17.66 -20.62
CA TYR A 126 -0.86 16.94 -21.70
C TYR A 126 -0.07 15.74 -22.24
N GLY A 127 1.04 15.32 -21.60
CA GLY A 127 1.91 14.27 -22.12
C GLY A 127 1.21 12.95 -22.47
N ILE A 128 0.22 12.55 -21.68
CA ILE A 128 -0.60 11.35 -21.95
C ILE A 128 -1.49 11.56 -23.18
N HIS A 129 -2.14 12.72 -23.29
CA HIS A 129 -2.98 13.07 -24.44
C HIS A 129 -2.18 13.12 -25.74
N LEU A 130 -1.02 13.76 -25.70
CA LEU A 130 -0.09 13.85 -26.83
C LEU A 130 0.46 12.47 -27.22
N LEU A 131 0.69 11.57 -26.25
CA LEU A 131 1.08 10.18 -26.53
C LEU A 131 -0.01 9.42 -27.30
N VAL A 132 -1.29 9.62 -26.95
CA VAL A 132 -2.41 9.00 -27.65
C VAL A 132 -2.59 9.60 -29.04
N LEU A 133 -2.61 10.92 -29.15
CA LEU A 133 -2.75 11.62 -30.44
C LEU A 133 -1.63 11.23 -31.41
N SER A 134 -0.38 11.21 -30.94
CA SER A 134 0.76 10.79 -31.77
C SER A 134 0.71 9.33 -32.20
N HIS A 135 0.06 8.46 -31.42
CA HIS A 135 -0.19 7.08 -31.84
C HIS A 135 -1.32 6.99 -32.87
N VAL A 136 -2.45 7.65 -32.61
CA VAL A 136 -3.65 7.62 -33.47
C VAL A 136 -3.37 8.23 -34.85
N TYR A 137 -2.66 9.36 -34.88
CA TYR A 137 -2.31 10.07 -36.12
C TYR A 137 -0.94 9.66 -36.68
N LEU A 138 -0.32 8.60 -36.15
CA LEU A 138 0.96 8.07 -36.63
C LEU A 138 2.05 9.15 -36.79
N VAL A 139 2.37 9.85 -35.71
CA VAL A 139 3.44 10.85 -35.62
C VAL A 139 4.56 10.29 -34.73
N PRO A 140 5.53 9.51 -35.27
CA PRO A 140 6.43 8.69 -34.46
C PRO A 140 7.38 9.49 -33.57
N GLN A 141 7.88 10.64 -34.05
CA GLN A 141 8.80 11.49 -33.31
C GLN A 141 8.13 12.05 -32.03
N LEU A 142 6.88 12.53 -32.15
CA LEU A 142 6.10 12.96 -31.00
C LEU A 142 5.83 11.79 -30.05
N LYS A 143 5.46 10.62 -30.58
CA LYS A 143 5.21 9.41 -29.78
C LYS A 143 6.43 9.03 -28.94
N GLN A 144 7.63 9.06 -29.51
CA GLN A 144 8.88 8.80 -28.79
C GLN A 144 9.14 9.85 -27.71
N ARG A 145 8.98 11.15 -28.04
CA ARG A 145 9.15 12.25 -27.09
C ARG A 145 8.18 12.13 -25.90
N CYS A 146 6.89 11.87 -26.18
CA CYS A 146 5.87 11.67 -25.16
C CYS A 146 6.11 10.40 -24.34
N SER A 147 6.55 9.30 -24.96
CA SER A 147 6.91 8.07 -24.25
C SER A 147 7.99 8.35 -23.20
N ARG A 148 9.07 9.04 -23.58
CA ARG A 148 10.13 9.44 -22.65
C ARG A 148 9.63 10.42 -21.59
N GLY A 149 8.88 11.44 -22.00
CA GLY A 149 8.37 12.48 -21.11
C GLY A 149 7.40 11.95 -20.05
N VAL A 150 6.50 11.05 -20.42
CA VAL A 150 5.58 10.36 -19.49
C VAL A 150 6.36 9.36 -18.61
N SER A 151 7.33 8.66 -19.18
CA SER A 151 8.21 7.73 -18.43
C SER A 151 8.98 8.40 -17.30
N GLN A 152 9.43 9.64 -17.49
CA GLN A 152 10.15 10.42 -16.47
C GLN A 152 9.23 10.92 -15.34
N ARG A 153 7.97 11.20 -15.67
CA ARG A 153 6.93 11.69 -14.73
C ARG A 153 6.03 10.58 -14.19
N LEU A 154 6.52 9.34 -14.21
CA LEU A 154 5.77 8.20 -13.68
C LEU A 154 5.78 8.23 -12.15
N THR A 155 4.60 8.25 -11.54
CA THR A 155 4.41 8.30 -10.09
C THR A 155 3.58 7.12 -9.60
N VAL A 156 3.51 6.98 -8.28
CA VAL A 156 2.72 5.93 -7.63
C VAL A 156 1.22 6.10 -7.84
N GLU A 157 0.79 7.29 -8.23
CA GLU A 157 -0.60 7.68 -8.42
C GLU A 157 -1.03 7.41 -9.86
N ASN A 158 -0.18 7.71 -10.84
CA ASN A 158 -0.52 7.58 -12.26
C ASN A 158 -0.06 6.26 -12.92
N VAL A 159 0.79 5.46 -12.28
CA VAL A 159 1.40 4.28 -12.92
C VAL A 159 0.38 3.24 -13.42
N VAL A 160 -0.77 3.11 -12.78
CA VAL A 160 -1.82 2.16 -13.20
C VAL A 160 -2.51 2.65 -14.46
N ASP A 161 -2.83 3.94 -14.52
CA ASP A 161 -3.49 4.55 -15.68
C ASP A 161 -2.55 4.57 -16.88
N VAL A 162 -1.27 4.92 -16.66
CA VAL A 162 -0.24 4.86 -17.70
C VAL A 162 0.00 3.43 -18.18
N LEU A 163 -0.01 2.42 -17.28
CA LEU A 163 0.10 1.01 -17.66
C LEU A 163 -1.02 0.60 -18.63
N GLN A 164 -2.27 0.95 -18.31
CA GLN A 164 -3.42 0.65 -19.18
C GLN A 164 -3.27 1.31 -20.56
N LEU A 165 -2.86 2.58 -20.57
CA LEU A 165 -2.65 3.32 -21.80
C LEU A 165 -1.51 2.76 -22.68
N THR A 166 -0.42 2.32 -22.07
CA THR A 166 0.72 1.76 -22.82
C THR A 166 0.37 0.50 -23.60
N GLY A 167 -0.59 -0.30 -23.11
CA GLY A 167 -1.13 -1.46 -23.83
C GLY A 167 -1.96 -1.07 -25.06
N LEU A 168 -2.51 0.14 -25.08
CA LEU A 168 -3.32 0.64 -26.20
C LEU A 168 -2.50 1.41 -27.23
N CYS A 169 -1.44 2.10 -26.79
CA CYS A 169 -0.61 2.91 -27.66
C CYS A 169 0.61 2.16 -28.23
N ASP A 170 0.76 0.86 -28.00
CA ASP A 170 1.92 0.05 -28.48
C ASP A 170 3.26 0.70 -28.05
N VAL A 171 3.46 0.86 -26.73
CA VAL A 171 4.66 1.46 -26.12
C VAL A 171 5.30 0.46 -25.14
N PRO A 172 6.02 -0.56 -25.65
CA PRO A 172 6.45 -1.71 -24.84
C PRO A 172 7.42 -1.35 -23.71
N ASP A 173 8.34 -0.41 -23.93
CA ASP A 173 9.31 -0.01 -22.90
C ASP A 173 8.65 0.64 -21.69
N LEU A 174 7.68 1.53 -21.95
CA LEU A 174 6.91 2.19 -20.90
C LEU A 174 5.98 1.20 -20.20
N TYR A 175 5.38 0.26 -20.94
CA TYR A 175 4.58 -0.83 -20.36
C TYR A 175 5.41 -1.67 -19.38
N LEU A 176 6.59 -2.14 -19.80
CA LEU A 176 7.49 -2.93 -18.96
C LEU A 176 7.95 -2.15 -17.73
N LYS A 177 8.25 -0.86 -17.87
CA LYS A 177 8.61 0.01 -16.74
C LYS A 177 7.46 0.13 -15.74
N CYS A 178 6.24 0.38 -16.20
CA CYS A 178 5.06 0.45 -15.35
C CYS A 178 4.82 -0.89 -14.63
N LEU A 179 4.87 -2.01 -15.37
CA LEU A 179 4.68 -3.35 -14.81
C LEU A 179 5.73 -3.67 -13.74
N LYS A 180 7.01 -3.35 -13.98
CA LYS A 180 8.09 -3.52 -12.99
C LYS A 180 7.79 -2.75 -11.70
N GLN A 181 7.35 -1.50 -11.79
CA GLN A 181 7.02 -0.72 -10.59
C GLN A 181 5.80 -1.27 -9.83
N VAL A 182 4.74 -1.63 -10.55
CA VAL A 182 3.53 -2.21 -9.96
C VAL A 182 3.85 -3.53 -9.25
N THR A 183 4.53 -4.45 -9.94
CA THR A 183 4.88 -5.76 -9.39
C THR A 183 5.83 -5.67 -8.20
N ALA A 184 6.83 -4.78 -8.24
CA ALA A 184 7.74 -4.54 -7.11
C ALA A 184 6.96 -4.09 -5.86
N ARG A 185 6.00 -3.17 -6.02
CA ARG A 185 5.14 -2.70 -4.91
C ARG A 185 4.26 -3.82 -4.37
N PHE A 186 3.67 -4.65 -5.22
CA PHE A 186 2.89 -5.81 -4.78
C PHE A 186 3.74 -6.80 -3.99
N LYS A 187 4.95 -7.14 -4.47
CA LYS A 187 5.88 -8.02 -3.75
C LYS A 187 6.28 -7.44 -2.39
N ALA A 188 6.59 -6.14 -2.33
CA ALA A 188 6.93 -5.46 -1.08
C ALA A 188 5.77 -5.47 -0.07
N ARG A 189 4.54 -5.18 -0.52
CA ARG A 189 3.32 -5.23 0.32
C ARG A 189 3.06 -6.64 0.83
N LYS A 190 3.17 -7.67 -0.03
CA LYS A 190 3.01 -9.08 0.37
C LYS A 190 4.04 -9.48 1.44
N LYS A 191 5.31 -9.11 1.26
CA LYS A 191 6.39 -9.37 2.21
C LYS A 191 6.16 -8.67 3.56
N ARG A 192 5.75 -7.39 3.55
CA ARG A 192 5.40 -6.64 4.77
C ARG A 192 4.24 -7.30 5.51
N ARG A 193 3.16 -7.65 4.80
CA ARG A 193 1.99 -8.32 5.39
C ARG A 193 2.35 -9.67 5.99
N TRP A 194 3.23 -10.44 5.36
CA TRP A 194 3.71 -11.72 5.90
C TRP A 194 4.53 -11.54 7.17
N ARG A 195 5.47 -10.57 7.20
CA ARG A 195 6.23 -10.22 8.41
C ARG A 195 5.32 -9.78 9.55
N GLN A 196 4.35 -8.92 9.26
CA GLN A 196 3.39 -8.43 10.25
C GLN A 196 2.53 -9.56 10.83
N ARG A 197 2.05 -10.50 10.00
CA ARG A 197 1.30 -11.67 10.48
C ARG A 197 2.13 -12.59 11.38
N LYS A 198 3.40 -12.82 11.02
CA LYS A 198 4.32 -13.58 11.87
C LYS A 198 4.53 -12.89 13.22
N GLU A 199 4.74 -11.58 13.20
CA GLU A 199 4.93 -10.78 14.41
C GLU A 199 3.68 -10.80 15.31
N GLN A 200 2.49 -10.59 14.72
CA GLN A 200 1.21 -10.64 15.42
C GLN A 200 0.96 -12.01 16.07
N ARG A 201 1.30 -13.10 15.38
CA ARG A 201 1.19 -14.46 15.95
C ARG A 201 2.06 -14.62 17.20
N LEU A 202 3.28 -14.08 17.21
CA LEU A 202 4.16 -14.13 18.39
C LEU A 202 3.59 -13.33 19.56
N TYR A 203 3.03 -12.14 19.31
CA TYR A 203 2.40 -11.34 20.36
C TYR A 203 1.12 -11.95 20.91
N LEU A 204 0.35 -12.64 20.07
CA LEU A 204 -0.82 -13.41 20.49
C LEU A 204 -0.42 -14.57 21.41
N GLN A 205 0.62 -15.33 21.05
CA GLN A 205 1.14 -16.39 21.93
C GLN A 205 1.63 -15.84 23.27
N LEU A 206 2.23 -14.64 23.29
CA LEU A 206 2.60 -13.97 24.53
C LEU A 206 1.37 -13.55 25.34
N SER A 207 0.32 -13.00 24.71
CA SER A 207 -0.90 -12.64 25.43
C SER A 207 -1.62 -13.87 25.99
N ASP A 208 -1.69 -14.97 25.25
CA ASP A 208 -2.23 -16.25 25.74
C ASP A 208 -1.44 -16.76 26.94
N GLY A 209 -0.10 -16.65 26.90
CA GLY A 209 0.75 -16.99 28.04
C GLY A 209 0.49 -16.14 29.29
N LEU A 210 0.17 -14.85 29.12
CA LEU A 210 -0.20 -13.96 30.22
C LEU A 210 -1.58 -14.30 30.80
N GLU A 211 -2.55 -14.65 29.96
CA GLU A 211 -3.87 -15.13 30.40
C GLU A 211 -3.75 -16.45 31.16
N CYS A 212 -2.94 -17.39 30.67
CA CYS A 212 -2.67 -18.65 31.37
C CYS A 212 -1.96 -18.41 32.70
N LEU A 213 -1.03 -17.46 32.77
CA LEU A 213 -0.38 -17.07 34.03
C LEU A 213 -1.40 -16.52 35.03
N GLU A 214 -2.30 -15.65 34.60
CA GLU A 214 -3.36 -15.10 35.45
C GLU A 214 -4.31 -16.20 35.95
N HIS A 215 -4.75 -17.09 35.05
CA HIS A 215 -5.58 -18.26 35.39
C HIS A 215 -4.90 -19.16 36.43
N ILE A 216 -3.63 -19.55 36.21
CA ILE A 216 -2.88 -20.39 37.17
C ILE A 216 -2.74 -19.71 38.53
N CYS A 217 -2.51 -18.39 38.57
CA CYS A 217 -2.39 -17.63 39.80
C CYS A 217 -3.73 -17.37 40.51
N ARG A 218 -4.85 -17.43 39.78
CA ARG A 218 -6.18 -17.13 40.34
C ARG A 218 -6.94 -18.38 40.75
N GLU A 219 -6.97 -19.38 39.88
CA GLU A 219 -7.78 -20.59 39.97
C GLU A 219 -6.92 -21.83 40.19
N GLY A 220 -5.67 -21.79 39.72
CA GLY A 220 -4.80 -22.95 39.65
C GLY A 220 -5.11 -23.85 38.45
N CYS A 221 -4.12 -24.65 38.05
CA CYS A 221 -4.28 -25.61 36.96
C CYS A 221 -3.46 -26.85 37.29
N THR A 222 -4.06 -28.04 37.22
CA THR A 222 -3.47 -29.40 37.34
C THR A 222 -2.31 -29.62 38.35
N THR A 223 -1.14 -29.04 38.10
CA THR A 223 0.12 -29.26 38.84
C THR A 223 0.71 -28.02 39.52
N VAL A 224 0.15 -26.83 39.26
CA VAL A 224 0.57 -25.58 39.89
C VAL A 224 -0.68 -24.80 40.25
N GLY A 225 -0.78 -24.36 41.50
CA GLY A 225 -1.93 -23.59 41.98
C GLY A 225 -1.51 -22.48 42.93
N PRO A 226 -2.46 -21.61 43.30
CA PRO A 226 -2.23 -20.58 44.29
C PRO A 226 -2.10 -21.21 45.70
N TYR A 227 -1.34 -20.55 46.58
CA TYR A 227 -1.01 -21.09 47.91
C TYR A 227 -2.20 -21.12 48.88
N ASP A 228 -3.17 -20.23 48.69
CA ASP A 228 -4.34 -19.98 49.54
C ASP A 228 -5.54 -20.92 49.27
N VAL A 229 -5.46 -21.79 48.25
CA VAL A 229 -6.55 -22.71 47.90
C VAL A 229 -6.24 -24.11 48.43
N GLU A 230 -6.90 -24.49 49.53
CA GLU A 230 -6.95 -25.86 50.05
C GLU A 230 -7.91 -26.71 49.20
N THR A 231 -7.43 -27.25 48.09
CA THR A 231 -8.18 -28.21 47.29
C THR A 231 -7.70 -29.63 47.57
N ALA A 232 -8.59 -30.47 48.11
CA ALA A 232 -8.38 -31.90 48.31
C ALA A 232 -8.29 -32.71 46.99
N LYS A 233 -8.53 -32.07 45.84
CA LYS A 233 -8.48 -32.68 44.49
C LYS A 233 -7.71 -31.78 43.52
N LYS A 234 -6.82 -32.37 42.72
CA LYS A 234 -6.08 -31.66 41.66
C LYS A 234 -7.08 -31.08 40.64
N PRO A 235 -6.95 -29.80 40.24
CA PRO A 235 -7.85 -29.20 39.26
C PRO A 235 -7.81 -29.98 37.94
N SER A 236 -8.97 -30.14 37.27
CA SER A 236 -9.00 -30.70 35.92
C SER A 236 -8.24 -29.80 34.93
N PRO A 237 -7.76 -30.35 33.80
CA PRO A 237 -7.16 -29.56 32.74
C PRO A 237 -8.15 -28.53 32.17
N CYS A 238 -7.71 -27.28 31.99
CA CYS A 238 -8.52 -26.23 31.37
C CYS A 238 -8.49 -26.31 29.84
N ASP A 239 -9.38 -25.58 29.17
CA ASP A 239 -9.48 -25.59 27.69
C ASP A 239 -8.17 -25.16 27.00
N LYS A 240 -7.42 -24.23 27.60
CA LYS A 240 -6.09 -23.79 27.13
C LYS A 240 -4.95 -24.59 27.78
N TYR A 241 -5.15 -25.88 28.10
CA TYR A 241 -4.18 -26.68 28.87
C TYR A 241 -2.78 -26.72 28.25
N ALA A 242 -2.64 -26.82 26.92
CA ALA A 242 -1.32 -26.87 26.27
C ALA A 242 -0.46 -25.63 26.60
N THR A 243 -1.06 -24.44 26.62
CA THR A 243 -0.37 -23.19 26.98
C THR A 243 -0.16 -23.11 28.49
N CYS A 244 -1.15 -23.50 29.29
CA CYS A 244 -1.02 -23.57 30.75
C CYS A 244 0.13 -24.50 31.17
N GLN A 245 0.23 -25.69 30.58
CA GLN A 245 1.30 -26.65 30.84
C GLN A 245 2.68 -26.02 30.63
N GLY A 246 2.86 -25.26 29.55
CA GLY A 246 4.11 -24.52 29.31
C GLY A 246 4.43 -23.53 30.44
N VAL A 247 3.45 -22.73 30.87
CA VAL A 247 3.61 -21.76 31.97
C VAL A 247 3.85 -22.46 33.31
N GLN A 248 3.13 -23.56 33.59
CA GLN A 248 3.32 -24.38 34.79
C GLN A 248 4.75 -24.93 34.88
N MET A 249 5.34 -25.36 33.76
CA MET A 249 6.73 -25.84 33.74
C MET A 249 7.74 -24.72 34.01
N LEU A 250 7.47 -23.49 33.55
CA LEU A 250 8.28 -22.32 33.90
C LEU A 250 8.18 -21.98 35.39
N ILE A 251 6.99 -22.04 35.97
CA ILE A 251 6.76 -21.82 37.41
C ILE A 251 7.49 -22.89 38.24
N LYS A 252 7.27 -24.18 37.96
CA LYS A 252 7.96 -25.29 38.63
C LYS A 252 9.47 -25.12 38.58
N HIS A 253 10.01 -24.79 37.40
CA HIS A 253 11.44 -24.57 37.26
C HIS A 253 11.91 -23.37 38.09
N LEU A 254 11.21 -22.23 38.07
CA LEU A 254 11.59 -21.05 38.84
C LEU A 254 11.64 -21.33 40.36
N VAL A 255 10.68 -22.12 40.86
CA VAL A 255 10.60 -22.52 42.27
C VAL A 255 11.77 -23.44 42.66
N LEU A 256 12.11 -24.42 41.82
CA LEU A 256 13.11 -25.47 42.11
C LEU A 256 14.55 -25.12 41.68
N CYS A 257 14.75 -24.12 40.82
CA CYS A 257 16.05 -23.86 40.20
C CYS A 257 17.04 -23.18 41.16
N LYS A 258 18.09 -23.91 41.54
CA LYS A 258 19.21 -23.40 42.35
C LYS A 258 20.04 -22.31 41.64
N ARG A 259 20.06 -22.31 40.30
CA ARG A 259 20.81 -21.34 39.47
C ARG A 259 20.17 -19.95 39.38
N ARG A 260 19.03 -19.73 40.03
CA ARG A 260 18.27 -18.46 39.94
C ARG A 260 18.95 -17.27 40.63
N ALA A 261 19.73 -17.53 41.69
CA ALA A 261 20.40 -16.50 42.49
C ALA A 261 21.89 -16.37 42.16
N SER A 262 22.42 -17.22 41.28
CA SER A 262 23.85 -17.50 41.14
C SER A 262 24.63 -16.53 40.25
N GLY A 263 24.10 -15.35 39.95
CA GLY A 263 24.74 -14.35 39.05
C GLY A 263 24.81 -14.75 37.56
N VAL A 264 25.05 -16.03 37.23
CA VAL A 264 25.17 -16.57 35.86
C VAL A 264 23.83 -16.67 35.11
N GLY A 265 22.70 -16.59 35.83
CA GLY A 265 21.36 -16.49 35.25
C GLY A 265 20.88 -17.74 34.49
N CYS A 266 19.81 -18.39 34.94
CA CYS A 266 19.20 -19.50 34.20
C CYS A 266 18.25 -18.98 33.09
N CYS A 267 18.40 -19.48 31.85
CA CYS A 267 17.57 -19.06 30.72
C CYS A 267 16.06 -19.29 30.92
N ARG A 268 15.67 -20.39 31.57
CA ARG A 268 14.26 -20.70 31.88
C ARG A 268 13.70 -19.78 32.96
N CYS A 269 14.48 -19.49 34.01
CA CYS A 269 14.12 -18.49 35.01
C CYS A 269 13.97 -17.11 34.37
N ASN A 270 14.89 -16.71 33.49
CA ASN A 270 14.84 -15.42 32.80
C ASN A 270 13.57 -15.26 31.97
N ARG A 271 13.12 -16.31 31.27
CA ARG A 271 11.83 -16.30 30.55
C ARG A 271 10.65 -16.11 31.49
N MET A 272 10.63 -16.79 32.63
CA MET A 272 9.58 -16.62 33.63
C MET A 272 9.57 -15.20 34.23
N TRP A 273 10.74 -14.65 34.57
CA TRP A 273 10.88 -13.27 35.03
C TRP A 273 10.40 -12.25 34.00
N GLN A 274 10.71 -12.48 32.71
CA GLN A 274 10.21 -11.64 31.62
C GLN A 274 8.68 -11.68 31.51
N LEU A 275 8.06 -12.85 31.67
CA LEU A 275 6.61 -13.01 31.64
C LEU A 275 5.94 -12.26 32.81
N LEU A 276 6.47 -12.38 34.03
CA LEU A 276 5.99 -11.65 35.21
C LEU A 276 6.14 -10.13 35.06
N ARG A 277 7.28 -9.69 34.53
CA ARG A 277 7.52 -8.27 34.23
C ARG A 277 6.55 -7.76 33.17
N LEU A 278 6.31 -8.53 32.12
CA LEU A 278 5.37 -8.17 31.04
C LEU A 278 3.93 -8.09 31.56
N HIS A 279 3.50 -9.05 32.39
CA HIS A 279 2.20 -9.01 33.06
C HIS A 279 2.06 -7.71 33.86
N SER A 280 3.05 -7.37 34.70
CA SER A 280 3.03 -6.16 35.52
C SER A 280 2.90 -4.86 34.70
N SER A 281 3.55 -4.78 33.54
CA SER A 281 3.44 -3.64 32.63
C SER A 281 2.07 -3.51 31.96
N ILE A 282 1.28 -4.58 31.89
CA ILE A 282 -0.03 -4.62 31.20
C ILE A 282 -1.20 -4.67 32.21
N CYS A 283 -0.97 -5.12 33.43
CA CYS A 283 -1.99 -5.27 34.46
C CYS A 283 -2.51 -3.91 34.90
N ASP A 284 -3.82 -3.67 34.78
CA ASP A 284 -4.45 -2.42 35.22
C ASP A 284 -4.70 -2.36 36.73
N HIS A 285 -4.85 -3.53 37.39
CA HIS A 285 -5.28 -3.64 38.78
C HIS A 285 -4.21 -4.33 39.66
N PRO A 286 -3.10 -3.65 39.99
CA PRO A 286 -1.96 -4.29 40.66
C PRO A 286 -2.24 -4.70 42.12
N ASP A 287 -3.16 -4.02 42.81
CA ASP A 287 -3.43 -4.26 44.23
C ASP A 287 -4.33 -5.49 44.46
N SER A 288 -5.20 -5.81 43.50
CA SER A 288 -6.02 -7.04 43.51
C SER A 288 -5.44 -8.17 42.65
N CYS A 289 -4.28 -7.96 42.03
CA CYS A 289 -3.67 -8.94 41.14
C CYS A 289 -3.03 -10.09 41.93
N ARG A 290 -3.45 -11.33 41.62
CA ARG A 290 -2.89 -12.55 42.22
C ARG A 290 -1.57 -13.01 41.60
N VAL A 291 -1.14 -12.40 40.49
CA VAL A 291 0.16 -12.73 39.87
C VAL A 291 1.29 -12.24 40.76
N PRO A 292 2.21 -13.13 41.18
CA PRO A 292 3.26 -12.74 42.11
C PRO A 292 4.17 -11.69 41.49
N LEU A 293 4.71 -10.82 42.35
CA LEU A 293 5.63 -9.76 41.97
C LEU A 293 5.03 -8.69 41.04
N CYS A 294 3.74 -8.79 40.68
CA CYS A 294 3.05 -7.80 39.83
C CYS A 294 3.17 -6.39 40.42
N ARG A 295 2.80 -6.21 41.69
CA ARG A 295 2.91 -4.93 42.42
C ARG A 295 4.35 -4.44 42.53
N GLN A 296 5.30 -5.35 42.79
CA GLN A 296 6.72 -4.99 42.92
C GLN A 296 7.32 -4.49 41.60
N PHE A 297 7.03 -5.18 40.49
CA PHE A 297 7.51 -4.74 39.18
C PHE A 297 6.86 -3.43 38.75
N LYS A 298 5.58 -3.21 39.08
CA LYS A 298 4.85 -2.00 38.70
C LYS A 298 5.39 -0.78 39.44
N TRP A 299 5.65 -0.93 40.74
CA TRP A 299 6.33 0.09 41.56
C TRP A 299 7.73 0.43 41.02
N LYS A 300 8.53 -0.59 40.68
CA LYS A 300 9.88 -0.38 40.12
C LYS A 300 9.86 0.34 38.77
N ALA A 301 8.85 0.09 37.93
CA ALA A 301 8.69 0.77 36.65
C ALA A 301 8.37 2.26 36.84
N GLN A 302 7.53 2.61 37.82
CA GLN A 302 7.18 4.01 38.12
C GLN A 302 8.37 4.82 38.66
N GLN A 303 9.26 4.22 39.46
CA GLN A 303 10.46 4.89 39.97
C GLN A 303 11.56 5.07 38.92
N LYS A 304 11.65 4.17 37.94
CA LYS A 304 12.68 4.20 36.90
C LYS A 304 12.10 4.81 35.63
N MET A 305 12.05 6.14 35.55
CA MET A 305 11.50 6.95 34.44
C MET A 305 12.04 6.66 33.02
N ARG A 306 12.96 5.70 32.86
CA ARG A 306 13.57 5.32 31.59
C ARG A 306 13.37 3.83 31.28
N GLU A 307 12.11 3.44 31.05
CA GLU A 307 11.85 2.16 30.37
C GLU A 307 12.38 2.21 28.93
N ASP A 308 13.11 1.16 28.54
CA ASP A 308 13.61 0.96 27.17
C ASP A 308 12.47 1.11 26.15
N ALA A 309 12.67 1.93 25.12
CA ALA A 309 11.71 2.13 24.05
C ALA A 309 11.28 0.80 23.39
N LYS A 310 12.18 -0.18 23.32
CA LYS A 310 11.86 -1.53 22.82
C LYS A 310 10.85 -2.24 23.71
N TRP A 311 10.96 -2.10 25.04
CA TRP A 311 10.02 -2.68 26.00
C TRP A 311 8.64 -2.03 25.90
N LYS A 312 8.58 -0.69 25.84
CA LYS A 312 7.32 0.04 25.65
C LYS A 312 6.60 -0.39 24.36
N LEU A 313 7.36 -0.57 23.28
CA LEU A 313 6.81 -1.06 22.02
C LEU A 313 6.28 -2.50 22.13
N LEU A 314 7.01 -3.39 22.81
CA LEU A 314 6.57 -4.77 23.08
C LEU A 314 5.23 -4.77 23.84
N VAL A 315 5.14 -4.03 24.94
CA VAL A 315 3.92 -3.91 25.76
C VAL A 315 2.75 -3.45 24.89
N LYS A 316 2.92 -2.36 24.11
CA LYS A 316 1.89 -1.84 23.21
C LYS A 316 1.43 -2.88 22.17
N LYS A 317 2.35 -3.65 21.59
CA LYS A 317 2.01 -4.68 20.59
C LYS A 317 1.29 -5.89 21.20
N VAL A 318 1.66 -6.31 22.40
CA VAL A 318 0.97 -7.39 23.13
C VAL A 318 -0.44 -6.95 23.53
N CYS A 319 -0.61 -5.73 24.08
CA CYS A 319 -1.94 -5.19 24.36
C CYS A 319 -2.82 -5.11 23.12
N SER A 320 -2.25 -4.66 21.99
CA SER A 320 -2.98 -4.60 20.71
C SER A 320 -3.40 -6.00 20.23
N ALA A 321 -2.52 -7.00 20.34
CA ALA A 321 -2.83 -8.39 19.99
C ALA A 321 -3.93 -8.98 20.88
N LYS A 322 -3.87 -8.72 22.20
CA LYS A 322 -4.91 -9.11 23.16
C LYS A 322 -6.25 -8.49 22.80
N ALA A 323 -6.29 -7.17 22.56
CA ALA A 323 -7.51 -6.45 22.20
C ALA A 323 -8.15 -6.95 20.90
N MET A 324 -7.35 -7.23 19.86
CA MET A 324 -7.88 -7.80 18.61
C MET A 324 -8.49 -9.19 18.80
N SER A 325 -7.92 -9.97 19.73
CA SER A 325 -8.39 -11.33 20.03
C SER A 325 -9.65 -11.29 20.90
N SER A 326 -9.73 -10.38 21.87
CA SER A 326 -10.94 -10.17 22.68
C SER A 326 -12.08 -9.56 21.86
N LEU A 327 -11.80 -8.69 20.89
CA LEU A 327 -12.82 -8.18 19.96
C LEU A 327 -13.40 -9.27 19.06
N SER A 328 -12.65 -10.35 18.81
CA SER A 328 -13.20 -11.54 18.16
C SER A 328 -14.09 -12.38 19.10
N MET A 329 -14.07 -12.12 20.42
CA MET A 329 -14.66 -12.98 21.47
C MET A 329 -15.59 -12.26 22.49
N SER A 330 -15.86 -10.96 22.39
CA SER A 330 -16.59 -10.23 23.46
C SER A 330 -17.62 -9.21 22.93
N SER A 331 -18.77 -9.73 22.52
CA SER A 331 -20.05 -9.21 22.99
C SER A 331 -20.25 -9.67 24.45
N LEU A 332 -20.56 -8.72 25.35
CA LEU A 332 -20.97 -8.84 26.77
C LEU A 332 -19.96 -8.31 27.84
N SER A 333 -20.30 -7.09 28.28
CA SER A 333 -20.33 -6.55 29.66
C SER A 333 -19.06 -6.52 30.54
N LEU A 334 -18.62 -5.29 30.83
CA LEU A 334 -17.96 -4.91 32.09
C LEU A 334 -19.01 -4.45 33.13
N PRO A 335 -18.71 -4.58 34.44
CA PRO A 335 -18.80 -3.40 35.29
C PRO A 335 -17.59 -3.17 36.22
N LYS A 336 -17.55 -1.93 36.71
CA LYS A 336 -16.48 -1.18 37.39
C LYS A 336 -16.53 -1.26 38.94
N ARG A 337 -15.33 -1.13 39.55
CA ARG A 337 -14.95 -0.40 40.80
C ARG A 337 -15.38 -0.94 42.19
N LYS A 338 -14.41 -1.04 43.13
CA LYS A 338 -14.24 -0.10 44.29
C LYS A 338 -12.87 -0.26 45.01
N ARG A 339 -12.38 0.87 45.55
CA ARG A 339 -11.25 1.19 46.50
C ARG A 339 -11.33 0.41 47.84
N GLU A 340 -10.38 0.35 48.78
CA GLU A 340 -9.02 0.87 49.17
C GLU A 340 -8.55 -0.14 50.28
N GLU A 341 -7.28 -0.38 50.65
CA GLU A 341 -6.40 0.44 51.52
C GLU A 341 -5.07 -0.34 51.83
N GLU A 342 -4.12 0.33 52.48
CA GLU A 342 -2.65 0.15 52.47
C GLU A 342 -2.04 -0.92 53.42
N LEU A 343 -0.79 -1.36 53.18
CA LEU A 343 0.36 -1.26 54.12
C LEU A 343 1.71 -1.77 53.51
N LYS A 344 2.81 -1.30 54.10
CA LYS A 344 4.22 -1.23 53.67
C LYS A 344 5.07 -2.51 53.88
N GLU A 345 6.35 -2.39 53.48
CA GLU A 345 7.56 -3.05 54.04
C GLU A 345 8.36 -4.01 53.13
N THR A 346 9.11 -3.45 52.19
CA THR A 346 10.21 -4.12 51.48
C THR A 346 11.36 -4.30 52.48
N MET A 347 11.96 -5.49 52.65
CA MET A 347 13.17 -5.82 51.89
C MET A 347 13.61 -7.32 51.95
N GLY A 348 12.77 -8.26 52.40
CA GLY A 348 13.03 -9.72 52.33
C GLY A 348 12.40 -10.47 51.13
N ARG A 349 11.91 -9.73 50.13
CA ARG A 349 10.68 -10.08 49.40
C ARG A 349 10.77 -11.10 48.26
N THR A 350 11.91 -11.32 47.61
CA THR A 350 11.96 -12.19 46.40
C THR A 350 11.83 -13.68 46.72
N ALA A 351 12.36 -14.14 47.86
CA ALA A 351 12.21 -15.51 48.32
C ALA A 351 10.82 -15.79 48.91
N HIS A 352 10.23 -14.81 49.61
CA HIS A 352 8.88 -14.90 50.18
C HIS A 352 7.78 -14.80 49.11
N ALA A 353 7.96 -13.93 48.10
CA ALA A 353 6.99 -13.76 47.02
C ALA A 353 6.85 -15.00 46.12
N LEU A 354 7.83 -15.91 46.11
CA LEU A 354 7.77 -17.19 45.38
C LEU A 354 7.18 -18.34 46.21
N LYS A 355 6.91 -18.14 47.50
CA LYS A 355 6.12 -19.07 48.34
C LYS A 355 4.61 -19.02 48.00
N THR A 356 4.21 -18.25 47.00
CA THR A 356 2.82 -18.06 46.54
C THR A 356 2.31 -19.17 45.62
N PHE A 357 3.18 -20.06 45.15
CA PHE A 357 2.80 -21.19 44.31
C PHE A 357 2.84 -22.50 45.08
N ARG A 358 1.75 -23.27 44.99
CA ARG A 358 1.68 -24.67 45.42
C ARG A 358 1.99 -25.60 44.25
N LEU A 359 2.87 -26.57 44.46
CA LEU A 359 3.14 -27.66 43.53
C LEU A 359 2.42 -28.92 44.04
N TYR A 360 1.55 -29.52 43.21
CA TYR A 360 0.75 -30.70 43.56
C TYR A 360 1.39 -32.04 43.20
#